data_AF-A0A7S1GGT6-F1
#
_entry.id   AF-A0A7S1GGT6-F1
#
_cell.length_a   1.000
_cell.length_b   1.000
_cell.length_c   1.000
_cell.angle_alpha   90.00
_cell.angle_beta   90.00
_cell.angle_gamma   90.00
#
_symmetry.space_group_name_H-M   'P 1'
#
loop_
_entity.id
_entity.type
_entity.pdbx_description
1 polymer ?
#
loop_
_entity_poly.entity_id
_entity_poly.type
_entity_poly.pdbx_seq_one_letter_code
_entity_poly.pdbx_strand_id
1 'polypeptide(L)'
;KTRSMAQQSAFVASNVECLNLAKSKNPISTGVGFLDHMVDQFNSHAQIGVALSVSLATNGHAGSNENRFAESDQSQLLPLVGTELGKKFLEILESKSIPVGAESRFCCPLDEALIECRLKRCHGSGSLVGFTLAPYGIYPRGIGRSKIGSMQTEHVKGFLQALA
;
A
#
# COMPACT_ATOMS: atom_id res chain seq x y z
N LYS A 1 -12.72 8.90 -31.15
CA LYS A 1 -11.97 7.79 -30.51
C LYS A 1 -10.72 8.37 -29.86
N THR A 2 -10.85 8.87 -28.64
CA THR A 2 -9.77 9.53 -27.89
C THR A 2 -8.97 8.42 -27.20
N ARG A 3 -7.77 8.13 -27.69
CA ARG A 3 -6.82 7.25 -26.99
C ARG A 3 -6.45 7.94 -25.67
N SER A 4 -6.89 7.37 -24.55
CA SER A 4 -6.32 7.67 -23.24
C SER A 4 -4.82 7.39 -23.32
N MET A 5 -4.00 8.43 -23.23
CA MET A 5 -2.58 8.26 -22.94
C MET A 5 -2.51 7.77 -21.50
N ALA A 6 -2.07 6.53 -21.30
CA ALA A 6 -1.67 6.07 -19.98
C ALA A 6 -0.48 6.95 -19.57
N GLN A 7 -0.75 7.92 -18.69
CA GLN A 7 0.27 8.76 -18.11
C GLN A 7 1.22 7.84 -17.34
N GLN A 8 2.45 7.67 -17.82
CA GLN A 8 3.47 6.91 -17.10
C GLN A 8 3.65 7.56 -15.74
N SER A 9 3.53 6.75 -14.68
CA SER A 9 3.77 7.19 -13.30
C SER A 9 5.14 7.86 -13.22
N ALA A 10 5.21 9.01 -12.55
CA ALA A 10 6.48 9.69 -12.27
C ALA A 10 7.38 8.87 -11.32
N PHE A 11 6.84 7.82 -10.70
CA PHE A 11 7.52 6.94 -9.78
C PHE A 11 7.75 5.55 -10.37
N VAL A 12 8.85 4.93 -9.97
CA VAL A 12 9.22 3.54 -10.26
C VAL A 12 9.49 2.83 -8.94
N ALA A 13 8.94 1.64 -8.77
CA ALA A 13 9.27 0.76 -7.65
C ALA A 13 10.38 -0.21 -8.06
N SER A 14 11.25 -0.52 -7.12
CA SER A 14 12.37 -1.45 -7.28
C SER A 14 12.54 -2.27 -5.99
N ASN A 15 13.28 -3.37 -6.07
CA ASN A 15 13.54 -4.27 -4.93
C ASN A 15 12.27 -4.74 -4.22
N VAL A 16 11.17 -4.93 -4.97
CA VAL A 16 9.89 -5.32 -4.42
C VAL A 16 9.92 -6.81 -4.06
N GLU A 17 9.77 -7.08 -2.78
CA GLU A 17 9.86 -8.43 -2.21
C GLU A 17 8.76 -8.63 -1.16
N CYS A 18 8.11 -9.80 -1.19
CA CYS A 18 7.24 -10.26 -0.11
C CYS A 18 7.60 -11.71 0.21
N LEU A 19 8.02 -11.97 1.45
CA LEU A 19 8.48 -13.27 1.92
C LEU A 19 7.49 -13.84 2.92
N ASN A 20 6.92 -15.00 2.61
CA ASN A 20 6.01 -15.70 3.51
C ASN A 20 6.75 -16.28 4.73
N LEU A 21 6.34 -15.90 5.94
CA LEU A 21 6.89 -16.35 7.22
C LEU A 21 8.38 -16.06 7.42
N ALA A 22 8.91 -15.06 6.72
CA ALA A 22 10.29 -14.61 6.85
C ALA A 22 10.37 -13.08 6.73
N LYS A 23 11.31 -12.47 7.45
CA LYS A 23 11.56 -11.03 7.37
C LYS A 23 12.51 -10.72 6.21
N SER A 24 12.20 -9.69 5.42
CA SER A 24 13.16 -9.20 4.42
C SER A 24 14.35 -8.53 5.09
N LYS A 25 15.53 -8.68 4.49
CA LYS A 25 16.74 -7.94 4.89
C LYS A 25 16.84 -6.59 4.19
N ASN A 26 16.04 -6.36 3.16
CA ASN A 26 16.00 -5.14 2.38
C ASN A 26 15.07 -4.12 3.05
N PRO A 27 15.31 -2.80 2.87
CA PRO A 27 14.51 -1.77 3.51
C PRO A 27 13.16 -1.56 2.81
N ILE A 28 12.21 -0.99 3.56
CA ILE A 28 11.02 -0.34 3.00
C ILE A 28 11.34 1.15 2.89
N SER A 29 11.33 1.69 1.66
CA SER A 29 11.72 3.06 1.37
C SER A 29 10.83 3.65 0.29
N THR A 30 9.61 4.02 0.67
CA THR A 30 8.62 4.67 -0.20
C THR A 30 8.81 6.17 -0.31
N GLY A 31 9.67 6.78 0.52
CA GLY A 31 9.81 8.23 0.64
C GLY A 31 8.66 8.92 1.40
N VAL A 32 7.73 8.16 1.96
CA VAL A 32 6.63 8.61 2.83
C VAL A 32 6.66 7.80 4.12
N GLY A 33 7.24 8.35 5.19
CA GLY A 33 7.55 7.58 6.40
C GLY A 33 6.34 6.92 7.09
N PHE A 34 5.16 7.53 7.04
CA PHE A 34 3.96 6.87 7.57
C PHE A 34 3.51 5.69 6.71
N LEU A 35 3.68 5.76 5.38
CA LEU A 35 3.41 4.63 4.49
C LEU A 35 4.42 3.50 4.74
N ASP A 36 5.71 3.83 4.90
CA ASP A 36 6.74 2.84 5.27
C ASP A 36 6.36 2.09 6.54
N HIS A 37 5.93 2.84 7.57
CA HIS A 37 5.45 2.27 8.82
C HIS A 37 4.23 1.36 8.64
N MET A 38 3.24 1.77 7.82
CA MET A 38 2.05 0.96 7.56
C MET A 38 2.37 -0.30 6.74
N VAL A 39 3.30 -0.24 5.79
CA VAL A 39 3.73 -1.41 5.02
C VAL A 39 4.50 -2.41 5.90
N ASP A 40 5.31 -1.93 6.86
CA ASP A 40 5.99 -2.81 7.83
C ASP A 40 4.99 -3.54 8.75
N GLN A 41 3.76 -3.05 8.91
CA GLN A 41 2.73 -3.78 9.66
C GLN A 41 2.35 -5.13 9.04
N PHE A 42 2.57 -5.35 7.74
CA PHE A 42 2.39 -6.69 7.15
C PHE A 42 3.39 -7.70 7.72
N ASN A 43 4.61 -7.28 8.03
CA ASN A 43 5.59 -8.13 8.69
C ASN A 43 5.16 -8.48 10.12
N SER A 44 4.66 -7.49 10.87
CA SER A 44 4.27 -7.67 12.27
C SER A 44 2.95 -8.44 12.45
N HIS A 45 1.94 -8.21 11.61
CA HIS A 45 0.60 -8.76 11.79
C HIS A 45 0.22 -9.89 10.82
N ALA A 46 0.83 -9.93 9.62
CA ALA A 46 0.56 -10.98 8.64
C ALA A 46 1.72 -11.98 8.50
N GLN A 47 2.84 -11.76 9.21
CA GLN A 47 4.07 -12.56 9.09
C GLN A 47 4.59 -12.63 7.65
N ILE A 48 4.41 -11.53 6.89
CA ILE A 48 4.93 -11.38 5.53
C ILE A 48 6.02 -10.32 5.56
N GLY A 49 7.28 -10.72 5.37
CA GLY A 49 8.37 -9.77 5.27
C GLY A 49 8.27 -8.98 3.97
N VAL A 50 8.20 -7.66 4.06
CA VAL A 50 8.06 -6.78 2.90
C VAL A 50 9.31 -5.92 2.73
N ALA A 51 9.74 -5.75 1.49
CA ALA A 51 10.71 -4.72 1.12
C ALA A 51 10.33 -4.10 -0.22
N LEU A 52 10.60 -2.80 -0.37
CA LEU A 52 10.44 -2.08 -1.62
C LEU A 52 11.16 -0.73 -1.55
N SER A 53 11.62 -0.23 -2.69
CA SER A 53 12.19 1.10 -2.82
C SER A 53 11.54 1.85 -3.97
N VAL A 54 11.04 3.05 -3.72
CA VAL A 54 10.47 3.92 -4.74
C VAL A 54 11.53 4.94 -5.17
N SER A 55 11.54 5.30 -6.45
CA SER A 55 12.36 6.38 -7.02
C SER A 55 11.59 7.16 -8.08
N LEU A 56 12.05 8.35 -8.46
CA LEU A 56 11.48 9.12 -9.58
C LEU A 56 12.02 8.60 -10.92
N ALA A 57 11.14 8.48 -11.92
CA ALA A 57 11.47 8.02 -13.27
C ALA A 57 12.40 9.00 -14.01
N THR A 58 12.35 10.28 -13.67
CA THR A 58 13.19 11.34 -14.25
C THR A 58 14.39 11.62 -13.35
N ASN A 59 15.45 10.81 -13.49
CA ASN A 59 16.86 11.21 -13.48
C ASN A 59 17.74 9.97 -13.33
N GLY A 60 18.50 9.65 -14.38
CA GLY A 60 19.59 8.67 -14.39
C GLY A 60 20.81 9.07 -13.54
N HIS A 61 20.58 9.81 -12.44
CA HIS A 61 21.61 10.20 -11.49
C HIS A 61 21.11 9.91 -10.08
N ALA A 62 21.71 8.88 -9.47
CA ALA A 62 21.75 8.71 -8.02
C ALA A 62 22.33 10.00 -7.42
N GLY A 63 21.47 10.85 -6.86
CA GLY A 63 21.89 12.24 -6.63
C GLY A 63 21.04 13.07 -5.68
N SER A 64 20.27 12.47 -4.78
CA SER A 64 20.10 13.03 -3.43
C SER A 64 19.61 11.91 -2.51
N ASN A 65 20.27 11.77 -1.37
CA ASN A 65 19.95 10.78 -0.33
C ASN A 65 18.65 11.11 0.43
N GLU A 66 17.81 11.97 -0.13
CA GLU A 66 16.61 12.46 0.51
C GLU A 66 15.41 11.82 -0.17
N ASN A 67 15.09 10.60 0.24
CA ASN A 67 13.86 9.93 -0.13
C ASN A 67 12.67 10.68 0.51
N ARG A 68 12.31 11.85 -0.06
CA ARG A 68 11.32 12.82 0.44
C ARG A 68 10.19 13.02 -0.57
N PHE A 69 9.55 11.94 -1.01
CA PHE A 69 8.38 12.01 -1.90
C PHE A 69 7.10 12.45 -1.17
N ALA A 70 7.19 12.66 0.14
CA ALA A 70 6.20 13.35 0.97
C ALA A 70 5.61 14.62 0.32
N GLU A 71 6.43 15.41 -0.37
CA GLU A 71 6.01 16.66 -1.03
C GLU A 71 5.66 16.49 -2.52
N SER A 72 5.80 15.28 -3.05
CA SER A 72 5.47 14.95 -4.44
C SER A 72 3.99 14.54 -4.59
N ASP A 73 3.54 14.29 -5.82
CA ASP A 73 2.18 13.84 -6.11
C ASP A 73 1.94 12.40 -5.59
N GLN A 74 1.41 12.30 -4.38
CA GLN A 74 1.12 11.03 -3.71
C GLN A 74 -0.03 10.25 -4.36
N SER A 75 -0.81 10.88 -5.26
CA SER A 75 -1.91 10.23 -5.97
C SER A 75 -1.44 9.11 -6.92
N GLN A 76 -0.18 9.19 -7.38
CA GLN A 76 0.45 8.13 -8.17
C GLN A 76 1.30 7.17 -7.31
N LEU A 77 1.94 7.70 -6.25
CA LEU A 77 2.85 6.93 -5.40
C LEU A 77 2.13 5.81 -4.64
N LEU A 78 1.04 6.13 -3.94
CA LEU A 78 0.35 5.16 -3.10
C LEU A 78 -0.24 3.99 -3.93
N PRO A 79 -0.96 4.24 -5.04
CA PRO A 79 -1.42 3.16 -5.91
C PRO A 79 -0.29 2.34 -6.55
N LEU A 80 0.85 2.97 -6.88
CA LEU A 80 2.01 2.22 -7.37
C LEU A 80 2.50 1.22 -6.32
N VAL A 81 2.71 1.66 -5.08
CA VAL A 81 3.14 0.78 -3.99
C VAL A 81 2.11 -0.34 -3.77
N GLY A 82 0.81 -0.01 -3.76
CA GLY A 82 -0.26 -0.99 -3.67
C GLY A 82 -0.21 -2.05 -4.79
N THR A 83 -0.06 -1.60 -6.04
CA THR A 83 0.02 -2.49 -7.22
C THR A 83 1.19 -3.47 -7.11
N GLU A 84 2.37 -2.98 -6.74
CA GLU A 84 3.57 -3.80 -6.72
C GLU A 84 3.55 -4.82 -5.56
N LEU A 85 3.03 -4.42 -4.40
CA LEU A 85 2.78 -5.35 -3.31
C LEU A 85 1.69 -6.37 -3.65
N GLY A 86 0.60 -5.94 -4.31
CA GLY A 86 -0.52 -6.82 -4.69
C GLY A 86 -0.07 -7.95 -5.60
N LYS A 87 0.79 -7.65 -6.58
CA LYS A 87 1.43 -8.66 -7.44
C LYS A 87 2.21 -9.69 -6.62
N LYS A 88 3.01 -9.25 -5.65
CA LYS A 88 3.80 -10.15 -4.79
C LYS A 88 2.96 -10.95 -3.80
N PHE A 89 1.88 -10.38 -3.28
CA PHE A 89 0.91 -11.13 -2.48
C PHE A 89 0.18 -12.17 -3.30
N LEU A 90 -0.16 -11.88 -4.56
CA LEU A 90 -0.75 -12.87 -5.46
C LEU A 90 0.17 -14.08 -5.66
N GLU A 91 1.48 -13.86 -5.88
CA GLU A 91 2.48 -14.93 -5.96
C GLU A 91 2.46 -15.82 -4.70
N ILE A 92 2.37 -15.22 -3.50
CA ILE A 92 2.25 -15.97 -2.25
C ILE A 92 0.95 -16.78 -2.21
N LEU A 93 -0.19 -16.17 -2.53
CA LEU A 93 -1.50 -16.84 -2.51
C LEU A 93 -1.55 -18.04 -3.47
N GLU A 94 -0.96 -17.89 -4.65
CA GLU A 94 -0.86 -18.95 -5.66
C GLU A 94 0.05 -20.08 -5.18
N SER A 95 1.19 -19.75 -4.56
CA SER A 95 2.10 -20.77 -4.00
C SER A 95 1.48 -21.62 -2.89
N LYS A 96 0.50 -21.07 -2.16
CA LYS A 96 -0.19 -21.76 -1.05
C LYS A 96 -1.45 -22.50 -1.49
N SER A 97 -1.82 -22.43 -2.76
CA SER A 97 -3.02 -23.09 -3.30
C SER A 97 -4.29 -22.79 -2.49
N ILE A 98 -4.44 -21.54 -2.03
CA ILE A 98 -5.62 -21.13 -1.26
C ILE A 98 -6.87 -21.26 -2.16
N PRO A 99 -7.91 -22.00 -1.73
CA PRO A 99 -9.10 -22.22 -2.55
C PRO A 99 -9.81 -20.92 -2.92
N VAL A 100 -10.33 -20.86 -4.14
CA VAL A 100 -11.24 -19.78 -4.52
C VAL A 100 -12.50 -19.86 -3.67
N GLY A 101 -12.99 -18.69 -3.23
CA GLY A 101 -14.09 -18.58 -2.28
C GLY A 101 -13.67 -18.65 -0.82
N ALA A 102 -12.40 -18.95 -0.52
CA ALA A 102 -11.89 -18.84 0.85
C ALA A 102 -12.03 -17.40 1.35
N GLU A 103 -12.51 -17.26 2.58
CA GLU A 103 -12.75 -15.97 3.22
C GLU A 103 -11.92 -15.85 4.50
N SER A 104 -11.49 -14.62 4.79
CA SER A 104 -10.80 -14.27 6.03
C SER A 104 -11.37 -12.97 6.57
N ARG A 105 -11.43 -12.87 7.89
CA ARG A 105 -11.84 -11.66 8.61
C ARG A 105 -10.80 -11.34 9.65
N PHE A 106 -10.35 -10.10 9.63
CA PHE A 106 -9.38 -9.54 10.58
C PHE A 106 -10.00 -8.31 11.24
N CYS A 107 -9.91 -8.24 12.56
CA CYS A 107 -10.33 -7.07 13.34
C CYS A 107 -9.15 -6.61 14.19
N CYS A 108 -8.85 -5.31 14.18
CA CYS A 108 -7.73 -4.76 14.93
C CYS A 108 -8.18 -3.49 15.66
N PRO A 109 -8.22 -3.49 17.00
CA PRO A 109 -8.38 -2.27 17.76
C PRO A 109 -7.05 -1.51 17.88
N LEU A 110 -7.12 -0.19 17.87
CA LEU A 110 -6.06 0.71 18.28
C LEU A 110 -6.69 1.84 19.08
N ASP A 111 -6.54 1.79 20.41
CA ASP A 111 -7.22 2.67 21.36
C ASP A 111 -8.74 2.76 21.10
N GLU A 112 -9.27 3.93 20.74
CA GLU A 112 -10.70 4.12 20.43
C GLU A 112 -11.12 3.64 19.04
N ALA A 113 -10.15 3.40 18.14
CA ALA A 113 -10.42 2.99 16.77
C ALA A 113 -10.54 1.47 16.66
N LEU A 114 -11.54 1.00 15.91
CA LEU A 114 -11.67 -0.41 15.54
C LEU A 114 -11.77 -0.51 14.03
N ILE A 115 -10.89 -1.32 13.43
CA ILE A 115 -10.99 -1.69 12.02
C ILE A 115 -11.46 -3.12 11.86
N GLU A 116 -12.17 -3.35 10.77
CA GLU A 116 -12.52 -4.67 10.26
C GLU A 116 -12.10 -4.74 8.79
N CYS A 117 -11.34 -5.77 8.45
CA CYS A 117 -10.96 -6.12 7.09
C CYS A 117 -11.53 -7.51 6.76
N ARG A 118 -12.18 -7.64 5.60
CA ARG A 118 -12.65 -8.92 5.06
C ARG A 118 -12.00 -9.16 3.72
N LEU A 119 -11.41 -10.33 3.55
CA LEU A 119 -10.76 -10.77 2.32
C LEU A 119 -11.50 -12.00 1.80
N LYS A 120 -11.67 -12.06 0.48
CA LYS A 120 -12.21 -13.22 -0.22
C LYS A 120 -11.34 -13.54 -1.43
N ARG A 121 -10.91 -14.79 -1.55
CA ARG A 121 -10.17 -15.25 -2.72
C ARG A 121 -11.13 -15.34 -3.91
N CYS A 122 -10.87 -14.58 -4.96
CA CYS A 122 -11.63 -14.58 -6.21
C CYS A 122 -10.82 -15.22 -7.35
N HIS A 123 -11.50 -15.58 -8.44
CA HIS A 123 -10.82 -15.92 -9.70
C HIS A 123 -10.31 -14.64 -10.37
N GLY A 124 -9.11 -14.71 -10.95
CA GLY A 124 -8.53 -13.61 -11.72
C GLY A 124 -8.05 -12.46 -10.83
N SER A 125 -8.30 -11.23 -11.28
CA SER A 125 -7.93 -10.01 -10.54
C SER A 125 -8.91 -9.76 -9.39
N GLY A 126 -8.38 -9.37 -8.23
CA GLY A 126 -9.19 -8.90 -7.13
C GLY A 126 -9.73 -7.48 -7.38
N SER A 127 -10.54 -7.02 -6.44
CA SER A 127 -11.02 -5.65 -6.41
C SER A 127 -11.44 -5.27 -5.00
N LEU A 128 -11.31 -3.99 -4.66
CA LEU A 128 -11.81 -3.45 -3.40
C LEU A 128 -13.33 -3.27 -3.48
N VAL A 129 -14.08 -4.19 -2.86
CA VAL A 129 -15.56 -4.20 -2.88
C VAL A 129 -16.16 -3.17 -1.93
N GLY A 130 -15.54 -2.98 -0.76
CA GLY A 130 -16.03 -2.08 0.28
C GLY A 130 -14.88 -1.32 0.93
N PHE A 131 -15.08 -0.02 1.14
CA PHE A 131 -14.13 0.81 1.85
C PHE A 131 -14.89 1.86 2.65
N THR A 132 -14.63 1.89 3.94
CA THR A 132 -15.10 2.95 4.82
C THR A 132 -13.94 3.33 5.69
N LEU A 133 -13.54 4.59 5.59
CA LEU A 133 -12.50 5.16 6.42
C LEU A 133 -13.17 6.16 7.33
N ALA A 134 -13.28 5.81 8.61
CA ALA A 134 -13.58 6.80 9.63
C ALA A 134 -12.49 7.88 9.56
N PRO A 135 -12.84 9.16 9.79
CA PRO A 135 -11.85 10.21 9.72
C PRO A 135 -10.67 9.91 10.63
N TYR A 136 -9.45 10.10 10.13
CA TYR A 136 -8.24 9.92 10.93
C TYR A 136 -8.18 10.96 12.03
N GLY A 137 -8.70 10.58 13.20
CA GLY A 137 -8.64 11.33 14.43
C GLY A 137 -9.20 12.75 14.38
N ILE A 138 -9.08 13.33 15.56
CA ILE A 138 -9.56 14.60 16.09
C ILE A 138 -11.07 14.79 16.26
N TYR A 139 -11.94 13.86 15.85
CA TYR A 139 -13.40 14.01 16.03
C TYR A 139 -13.85 15.40 15.47
N PRO A 140 -15.09 15.87 15.62
CA PRO A 140 -15.64 16.95 14.77
C PRO A 140 -14.93 18.30 15.12
N ARG A 141 -14.75 19.32 14.26
CA ARG A 141 -15.32 19.70 12.94
C ARG A 141 -14.27 20.55 12.19
N GLY A 142 -13.95 20.45 10.90
CA GLY A 142 -14.57 19.81 9.75
C GLY A 142 -13.88 18.52 9.29
N ILE A 143 -13.97 17.54 10.18
CA ILE A 143 -14.16 16.09 9.95
C ILE A 143 -12.95 15.20 10.21
N GLY A 144 -11.71 15.55 9.91
CA GLY A 144 -10.56 14.77 10.38
C GLY A 144 -9.25 15.23 9.78
N ARG A 145 -8.16 14.51 10.02
CA ARG A 145 -6.85 14.86 9.45
C ARG A 145 -6.81 14.55 7.95
N SER A 146 -6.36 15.53 7.16
CA SER A 146 -6.02 15.37 5.74
C SER A 146 -4.63 14.75 5.53
N LYS A 147 -3.78 14.77 6.56
CA LYS A 147 -2.45 14.15 6.55
C LYS A 147 -2.12 13.42 7.86
N ILE A 148 -1.35 12.34 7.78
CA ILE A 148 -0.65 11.74 8.93
C ILE A 148 0.85 11.80 8.68
N GLY A 149 1.57 12.55 9.50
CA GLY A 149 2.90 13.04 9.11
C GLY A 149 2.76 13.80 7.79
N SER A 150 3.49 13.38 6.76
CA SER A 150 3.35 13.94 5.42
C SER A 150 2.45 13.13 4.48
N MET A 151 1.96 11.96 4.88
CA MET A 151 1.10 11.13 4.02
C MET A 151 -0.30 11.75 3.90
N GLN A 152 -0.77 11.98 2.67
CA GLN A 152 -2.13 12.45 2.39
C GLN A 152 -3.15 11.30 2.57
N THR A 153 -4.14 11.51 3.44
CA THR A 153 -5.07 10.43 3.86
C THR A 153 -6.07 10.05 2.77
N GLU A 154 -6.38 10.96 1.85
CA GLU A 154 -7.30 10.71 0.73
C GLU A 154 -6.83 9.61 -0.22
N HIS A 155 -5.51 9.36 -0.28
CA HIS A 155 -4.91 8.37 -1.17
C HIS A 155 -4.85 6.95 -0.59
N VAL A 156 -5.24 6.76 0.67
CA VAL A 156 -5.31 5.42 1.30
C VAL A 156 -6.23 4.49 0.55
N LYS A 157 -7.37 5.01 0.05
CA LYS A 157 -8.29 4.22 -0.79
C LYS A 157 -7.60 3.76 -2.06
N GLY A 158 -6.85 4.65 -2.73
CA GLY A 158 -6.12 4.32 -3.95
C GLY A 158 -5.07 3.24 -3.74
N PHE A 159 -4.35 3.27 -2.62
CA PHE A 159 -3.44 2.20 -2.21
C PHE A 159 -4.17 0.85 -2.08
N LEU A 160 -5.25 0.79 -1.29
CA LEU A 160 -5.99 -0.46 -1.06
C LEU A 160 -6.70 -0.99 -2.31
N GLN A 161 -7.17 -0.09 -3.18
CA GLN A 161 -7.75 -0.46 -4.47
C GLN A 161 -6.72 -1.11 -5.39
N ALA A 162 -5.49 -0.60 -5.38
CA ALA A 162 -4.41 -1.14 -6.19
C ALA A 162 -3.79 -2.42 -5.60
N LEU A 163 -3.87 -2.60 -4.28
CA LEU A 163 -3.38 -3.79 -3.57
C LEU A 163 -4.27 -5.03 -3.78
N ALA A 164 -5.59 -4.84 -3.86
CA ALA A 164 -6.60 -5.90 -3.90
C ALA A 164 -6.69 -6.58 -5.27
#